data_AF-A0A949CM10-F1
#
_entry.id   AF-A0A949CM10-F1
#
_cell.length_a   1.000
_cell.length_b   1.000
_cell.length_c   1.000
_cell.angle_alpha   90.00
_cell.angle_beta   90.00
_cell.angle_gamma   90.00
#
_symmetry.space_group_name_H-M   'P 1'
#
loop_
_entity.id
_entity.type
_entity.pdbx_description
1 polymer ?
#
loop_
_entity_poly.entity_id
_entity_poly.type
_entity_poly.pdbx_seq_one_letter_code
_entity_poly.pdbx_strand_id
1 'polypeptide(L)'
;MERPFVGSRWHSILLRMAGILAISAAIEIPIYSQSLETTFPNEWYVRDGEGLEELRNLEGKPAQEIAIAEWKGEASPLAQLKGKVVVLDFWATWCGPCMVAIPKNVEFFRKYKEKGVAFIGIHDAKSGW
;
A
#
# COMPACT_ATOMS: atom_id res chain seq x y z
N MET A 1 42.23 34.78 -7.07
CA MET A 1 40.77 34.72 -6.99
C MET A 1 40.25 34.71 -8.42
N GLU A 2 40.16 33.54 -9.05
CA GLU A 2 39.77 33.42 -10.46
C GLU A 2 38.59 32.46 -10.57
N ARG A 3 37.49 32.94 -11.15
CA ARG A 3 36.28 32.16 -11.39
C ARG A 3 36.46 31.38 -12.69
N PRO A 4 36.20 30.06 -12.76
CA PRO A 4 36.32 29.36 -14.03
C PRO A 4 35.12 29.71 -14.92
N PHE A 5 35.46 29.91 -16.18
CA PHE A 5 34.61 30.27 -17.31
C PHE A 5 33.60 29.14 -17.60
N VAL A 6 32.35 29.29 -17.15
CA VAL A 6 31.24 28.39 -17.53
C VAL A 6 30.75 28.77 -18.92
N GLY A 7 31.32 28.13 -19.94
CA GLY A 7 30.90 28.29 -21.33
C GLY A 7 29.57 27.60 -21.65
N SER A 8 28.85 28.16 -22.62
CA SER A 8 27.54 27.73 -23.18
C SER A 8 27.42 26.23 -23.54
N ARG A 9 28.56 25.55 -23.71
CA ARG A 9 28.65 24.11 -23.98
C ARG A 9 28.19 23.22 -22.82
N TRP A 10 28.26 23.70 -21.57
CA TRP A 10 27.77 22.96 -20.41
C TRP A 10 26.25 23.07 -20.24
N HIS A 11 25.68 24.21 -20.61
CA HIS A 11 24.23 24.44 -20.56
C HIS A 11 23.49 23.51 -21.54
N SER A 12 24.04 23.30 -22.73
CA SER A 12 23.47 22.37 -23.72
C SER A 12 23.63 20.90 -23.34
N ILE A 13 24.69 20.52 -22.61
CA ILE A 13 24.84 19.17 -22.05
C ILE A 13 23.81 18.93 -20.94
N LEU A 14 23.63 19.89 -20.03
CA LEU A 14 22.65 19.79 -18.94
C LEU A 14 21.20 19.72 -19.47
N LEU A 15 20.86 20.51 -20.49
CA LEU A 15 19.54 20.46 -21.14
C LEU A 15 19.28 19.11 -21.83
N ARG A 16 20.29 18.51 -22.47
CA ARG A 16 20.16 17.18 -23.09
C ARG A 16 20.01 16.08 -22.04
N MET A 17 20.75 16.16 -20.94
CA MET A 17 20.65 15.21 -19.82
C MET A 17 19.28 15.28 -19.13
N ALA A 18 18.75 16.50 -18.92
CA ALA A 18 17.40 16.70 -18.39
C ALA A 18 16.31 16.16 -19.32
N GLY A 19 16.47 16.34 -20.64
CA GLY A 19 15.55 15.78 -21.64
C GLY A 19 15.53 14.25 -21.67
N ILE A 20 16.70 13.60 -21.56
CA ILE A 20 16.81 12.12 -21.53
C ILE A 20 16.16 11.56 -20.24
N LEU A 21 16.39 12.20 -19.09
CA LEU A 21 15.78 11.79 -17.82
C LEU A 21 14.25 11.94 -17.83
N ALA A 22 13.72 13.02 -18.43
CA ALA A 22 12.29 13.23 -18.56
C ALA A 22 11.63 12.17 -19.48
N ILE A 23 12.32 11.74 -20.54
CA ILE A 23 11.82 10.71 -21.46
C ILE A 23 11.83 9.32 -20.79
N SER A 24 12.86 8.97 -20.01
CA SER A 24 12.90 7.69 -19.26
C SER A 24 11.74 7.62 -18.26
N ALA A 25 11.53 8.68 -17.48
CA ALA A 25 10.42 8.74 -16.53
C ALA A 25 9.04 8.68 -17.23
N ALA A 26 8.89 9.34 -18.38
CA ALA A 26 7.62 9.35 -19.12
C ALA A 26 7.30 8.01 -19.80
N ILE A 27 8.29 7.15 -20.05
CA ILE A 27 8.09 5.81 -20.65
C ILE A 27 7.93 4.73 -19.57
N GLU A 28 8.61 4.86 -18.43
CA GLU A 28 8.50 3.90 -17.32
C GLU A 28 7.16 3.98 -16.59
N ILE A 29 6.61 5.17 -16.39
CA ILE A 29 5.33 5.37 -15.68
C ILE A 29 4.14 4.68 -16.38
N PRO A 30 3.89 4.84 -17.70
CA PRO A 30 2.73 4.22 -18.35
C PRO A 30 2.83 2.68 -18.44
N ILE A 31 4.04 2.11 -18.53
CA ILE A 31 4.23 0.65 -18.60
C ILE A 31 3.98 0.02 -17.22
N TYR A 32 4.38 0.68 -16.13
CA TYR A 32 4.15 0.15 -14.79
C TYR A 32 2.65 0.08 -14.45
N SER A 33 1.88 1.13 -14.73
CA SER A 33 0.44 1.15 -14.41
C SER A 33 -0.34 0.06 -15.13
N GLN A 34 0.03 -0.28 -16.37
CA GLN A 34 -0.70 -1.28 -17.16
C GLN A 34 -0.49 -2.72 -16.66
N SER A 35 0.64 -3.00 -15.99
CA SER A 35 0.95 -4.33 -15.46
C SER A 35 0.24 -4.69 -14.16
N LEU A 36 -0.26 -3.69 -13.42
CA LEU A 36 -1.01 -3.93 -12.18
C LEU A 36 -2.42 -4.47 -12.46
N GLU A 37 -3.03 -4.06 -13.58
CA GLU A 37 -4.40 -4.50 -13.93
C GLU A 37 -4.44 -5.96 -14.44
N THR A 38 -3.36 -6.47 -15.04
CA THR A 38 -3.35 -7.83 -15.63
C THR A 38 -2.87 -8.92 -14.67
N THR A 39 -2.28 -8.56 -13.53
CA THR A 39 -1.68 -9.54 -12.61
C THR A 39 -2.69 -10.09 -11.60
N PHE A 40 -3.73 -9.31 -11.28
CA PHE A 40 -4.76 -9.69 -10.32
C PHE A 40 -6.15 -9.35 -10.86
N PRO A 41 -6.82 -10.32 -11.50
CA PRO A 41 -8.08 -10.04 -12.16
C PRO A 41 -9.18 -9.79 -11.12
N ASN A 42 -10.06 -8.80 -11.38
CA ASN A 42 -11.01 -8.28 -10.40
C ASN A 42 -12.00 -9.33 -9.89
N GLU A 43 -12.30 -10.35 -10.69
CA GLU A 43 -13.11 -11.51 -10.33
C GLU A 43 -12.55 -12.31 -9.14
N TRP A 44 -11.27 -12.12 -8.77
CA TRP A 44 -10.68 -12.74 -7.58
C TRP A 44 -11.05 -12.03 -6.27
N TYR A 45 -11.42 -10.75 -6.33
CA TYR A 45 -11.70 -9.92 -5.14
C TYR A 45 -13.19 -9.70 -4.90
N VAL A 46 -14.01 -9.71 -5.96
CA VAL A 46 -15.43 -9.38 -5.88
C VAL A 46 -16.23 -10.32 -6.75
N ARG A 47 -17.20 -11.00 -6.14
CA ARG A 47 -18.19 -11.79 -6.86
C ARG A 47 -19.02 -10.84 -7.70
N ASP A 48 -18.99 -11.02 -9.02
CA ASP A 48 -19.80 -10.26 -9.99
C ASP A 48 -19.48 -8.75 -10.10
N GLY A 49 -18.35 -8.29 -9.56
CA GLY A 49 -17.89 -6.90 -9.66
C GLY A 49 -18.65 -5.89 -8.78
N GLU A 50 -19.64 -6.33 -8.00
CA GLU A 50 -20.39 -5.46 -7.09
C GLU A 50 -19.48 -4.94 -5.96
N GLY A 51 -19.43 -3.61 -5.80
CA GLY A 51 -18.67 -2.94 -4.74
C GLY A 51 -17.21 -2.60 -5.08
N LEU A 52 -16.68 -3.00 -6.25
CA LEU A 52 -15.29 -2.67 -6.61
C LEU A 52 -15.07 -1.16 -6.74
N GLU A 53 -15.98 -0.45 -7.39
CA GLU A 53 -15.88 1.00 -7.55
C GLU A 53 -15.90 1.74 -6.22
N GLU A 54 -16.69 1.24 -5.26
CA GLU A 54 -16.77 1.79 -3.90
C GLU A 54 -15.46 1.58 -3.15
N LEU A 55 -14.85 0.40 -3.27
CA LEU A 55 -13.54 0.11 -2.70
C LEU A 55 -12.44 0.96 -3.34
N ARG A 56 -12.41 1.07 -4.68
CA ARG A 56 -11.44 1.92 -5.39
C ARG A 56 -11.60 3.40 -5.02
N ASN A 57 -12.82 3.84 -4.76
CA ASN A 57 -13.09 5.19 -4.28
C ASN A 57 -12.52 5.46 -2.89
N LEU A 58 -11.99 4.48 -2.15
CA LEU A 58 -11.27 4.68 -0.90
C LEU A 58 -9.78 4.98 -1.12
N GLU A 59 -9.23 4.65 -2.28
CA GLU A 59 -7.82 4.85 -2.58
C GLU A 59 -7.45 6.34 -2.58
N GLY A 60 -6.30 6.66 -1.99
CA GLY A 60 -5.82 8.05 -1.86
C GLY A 60 -6.60 8.92 -0.86
N LYS A 61 -7.69 8.41 -0.28
CA LYS A 61 -8.42 9.10 0.80
C LYS A 61 -7.84 8.72 2.17
N PRO A 62 -8.03 9.57 3.19
CA PRO A 62 -7.73 9.17 4.57
C PRO A 62 -8.48 7.89 4.93
N ALA A 63 -7.82 6.98 5.65
CA ALA A 63 -8.46 5.79 6.17
C ALA A 63 -9.68 6.18 7.01
N GLN A 64 -10.82 5.52 6.76
CA GLN A 64 -12.02 5.74 7.55
C GLN A 64 -11.81 5.17 8.96
N GLU A 65 -12.40 5.83 9.95
CA GLU A 65 -12.40 5.31 11.31
C GLU A 65 -13.27 4.06 11.37
N ILE A 66 -12.79 3.03 12.06
CA ILE A 66 -13.53 1.77 12.24
C ILE A 66 -14.05 1.74 13.67
N ALA A 67 -15.36 1.53 13.82
CA ALA A 67 -15.98 1.34 15.11
C ALA A 67 -15.64 -0.06 15.65
N ILE A 68 -14.71 -0.13 16.59
CA ILE A 68 -14.27 -1.36 17.24
C ILE A 68 -14.81 -1.40 18.67
N ALA A 69 -15.50 -2.48 19.02
CA ALA A 69 -16.06 -2.66 20.35
C ALA A 69 -14.99 -2.89 21.44
N GLU A 70 -13.95 -3.64 21.10
CA GLU A 70 -12.86 -3.99 22.02
C GLU A 70 -11.55 -4.17 21.25
N TRP A 71 -10.47 -3.60 21.76
CA TRP A 71 -9.12 -3.82 21.26
C TRP A 71 -8.38 -4.83 22.15
N LYS A 72 -7.70 -5.80 21.53
CA LYS A 72 -6.86 -6.78 22.23
C LYS A 72 -5.39 -6.57 21.93
N GLY A 73 -4.53 -6.79 22.94
CA GLY A 73 -3.09 -6.54 22.85
C GLY A 73 -2.74 -5.06 22.90
N GLU A 74 -1.70 -4.65 22.17
CA GLU A 74 -1.25 -3.25 22.08
C GLU A 74 -2.04 -2.44 21.02
N ALA A 75 -3.09 -3.02 20.44
CA ALA A 75 -3.86 -2.37 19.39
C ALA A 75 -4.67 -1.18 19.93
N SER A 76 -4.76 -0.11 19.15
CA SER A 76 -5.32 1.20 19.52
C SER A 76 -5.98 1.82 18.27
N PRO A 77 -6.81 2.89 18.38
CA PRO A 77 -7.52 3.48 17.24
C PRO A 77 -6.61 3.82 16.05
N LEU A 78 -7.15 3.72 14.83
CA LEU A 78 -6.39 3.91 13.59
C LEU A 78 -5.71 5.29 13.52
N ALA A 79 -6.33 6.31 14.12
CA ALA A 79 -5.75 7.65 14.23
C ALA A 79 -4.36 7.68 14.89
N GLN A 80 -4.06 6.76 15.81
CA GLN A 80 -2.76 6.66 16.48
C GLN A 80 -1.69 5.98 15.63
N LEU A 81 -2.09 5.34 14.53
CA LEU A 81 -1.19 4.66 13.59
C LEU A 81 -0.82 5.53 12.39
N LYS A 82 -1.17 6.82 12.39
CA LYS A 82 -0.75 7.77 11.35
C LYS A 82 0.78 7.75 11.19
N GLY A 83 1.22 7.66 9.93
CA GLY A 83 2.64 7.55 9.58
C GLY A 83 3.18 6.11 9.57
N LYS A 84 2.37 5.11 9.94
CA LYS A 84 2.68 3.69 9.75
C LYS A 84 1.95 3.16 8.51
N VAL A 85 2.50 2.10 7.93
CA VAL A 85 1.74 1.26 7.00
C VAL A 85 0.90 0.32 7.85
N VAL A 86 -0.42 0.31 7.66
CA VAL A 86 -1.35 -0.52 8.43
C VAL A 86 -1.94 -1.59 7.52
N VAL A 87 -1.78 -2.85 7.90
CA VAL A 87 -2.42 -4.00 7.25
C VAL A 87 -3.61 -4.43 8.10
N LEU A 88 -4.82 -4.33 7.54
CA LEU A 88 -6.05 -4.83 8.15
C LEU A 88 -6.36 -6.22 7.59
N ASP A 89 -6.56 -7.19 8.49
CA ASP A 89 -6.86 -8.58 8.16
C ASP A 89 -8.22 -8.95 8.77
N PHE A 90 -9.25 -9.03 7.93
CA PHE A 90 -10.59 -9.45 8.34
C PHE A 90 -10.68 -10.98 8.30
N TRP A 91 -10.82 -11.60 9.47
CA TRP A 91 -10.72 -13.06 9.61
C TRP A 91 -11.81 -13.64 10.51
N ALA A 92 -11.94 -14.97 10.50
CA ALA A 92 -12.78 -15.72 11.41
C ALA A 92 -12.18 -17.12 11.68
N THR A 93 -12.49 -17.70 12.83
CA THR A 93 -12.01 -19.03 13.24
C THR A 93 -12.48 -20.16 12.30
N TRP A 94 -13.67 -20.00 11.72
CA TRP A 94 -14.22 -20.90 10.71
C TRP A 94 -13.73 -20.62 9.28
N CYS A 95 -12.97 -19.54 9.06
CA CYS A 95 -12.40 -19.23 7.75
C CYS A 95 -11.11 -20.02 7.51
N GLY A 96 -11.25 -21.18 6.86
CA GLY A 96 -10.12 -22.07 6.53
C GLY A 96 -8.94 -21.35 5.85
N PRO A 97 -9.15 -20.59 4.75
CA PRO A 97 -8.08 -19.83 4.11
C PRO A 97 -7.42 -18.79 5.02
N CYS A 98 -8.20 -18.11 5.86
CA CYS A 98 -7.67 -17.13 6.82
C CYS A 98 -6.72 -17.80 7.82
N MET A 99 -7.10 -18.96 8.36
CA MET A 99 -6.28 -19.73 9.30
C MET A 99 -4.94 -20.17 8.68
N VAL A 100 -4.92 -20.44 7.37
CA VAL A 100 -3.68 -20.74 6.63
C VAL A 100 -2.82 -19.49 6.40
N ALA A 101 -3.43 -18.31 6.24
CA ALA A 101 -2.72 -17.05 6.01
C ALA A 101 -2.12 -16.44 7.30
N ILE A 102 -2.77 -16.61 8.45
CA ILE A 102 -2.35 -16.02 9.74
C ILE A 102 -0.88 -16.30 10.09
N PRO A 103 -0.35 -17.55 10.00
CA PRO A 103 1.06 -17.81 10.27
C PRO A 103 2.01 -16.97 9.42
N LYS A 104 1.65 -16.73 8.16
CA LYS A 104 2.43 -15.88 7.25
C LYS A 104 2.33 -14.40 7.62
N ASN A 105 1.15 -13.94 8.02
CA ASN A 105 0.95 -12.57 8.51
C ASN A 105 1.79 -12.31 9.78
N VAL A 106 1.87 -13.29 10.69
CA VAL A 106 2.73 -13.21 11.87
C VAL A 106 4.22 -13.11 11.49
N GLU A 107 4.68 -13.87 10.49
CA GLU A 107 6.05 -13.76 9.97
C GLU A 107 6.32 -12.35 9.41
N PHE A 108 5.40 -11.81 8.62
CA PHE A 108 5.53 -10.46 8.07
C PHE A 108 5.52 -9.38 9.15
N PHE A 109 4.64 -9.48 10.13
CA PHE A 109 4.64 -8.59 11.28
C PHE A 109 6.02 -8.58 11.96
N ARG A 110 6.57 -9.76 12.27
CA ARG A 110 7.91 -9.85 12.90
C ARG A 110 9.00 -9.19 12.05
N LYS A 111 8.94 -9.37 10.73
CA LYS A 111 9.92 -8.83 9.78
C LYS A 111 9.83 -7.30 9.60
N TYR A 112 8.63 -6.73 9.69
CA TYR A 112 8.38 -5.35 9.28
C TYR A 112 7.93 -4.41 10.41
N LYS A 113 7.66 -4.91 11.63
CA LYS A 113 7.22 -4.08 12.76
C LYS A 113 8.17 -2.91 13.07
N GLU A 114 9.48 -3.16 13.00
CA GLU A 114 10.51 -2.13 13.25
C GLU A 114 10.66 -1.15 12.08
N LYS A 115 10.13 -1.51 10.91
CA LYS A 115 10.08 -0.66 9.71
C LYS A 115 8.79 0.16 9.63
N GLY A 116 8.02 0.21 10.69
CA GLY A 116 6.79 1.01 10.76
C GLY A 116 5.56 0.34 10.14
N VAL A 117 5.54 -0.99 10.00
CA VAL A 117 4.34 -1.72 9.57
C VAL A 117 3.58 -2.23 10.79
N ALA A 118 2.28 -1.94 10.87
CA ALA A 118 1.36 -2.46 11.88
C ALA A 118 0.39 -3.46 11.25
N PHE A 119 0.08 -4.54 11.97
CA PHE A 119 -0.91 -5.54 11.57
C PHE A 119 -2.07 -5.52 12.57
N ILE A 120 -3.30 -5.49 12.07
CA ILE A 120 -4.53 -5.53 12.88
C ILE A 120 -5.44 -6.62 12.32
N GLY A 121 -5.73 -7.62 13.16
CA GLY A 121 -6.75 -8.62 12.85
C GLY A 121 -8.12 -8.17 13.37
N ILE A 122 -9.13 -8.12 12.49
CA ILE A 122 -10.52 -7.75 12.83
C ILE A 122 -11.40 -8.99 12.64
N HIS A 123 -12.23 -9.28 13.64
CA HIS A 123 -13.23 -10.34 13.59
C HIS A 123 -14.47 -9.92 14.38
N ASP A 124 -15.62 -10.51 14.09
CA ASP A 124 -16.84 -10.31 14.88
C ASP A 124 -16.88 -11.29 16.06
N ALA A 125 -16.91 -10.74 17.28
CA ALA A 125 -16.99 -11.51 18.51
C ALA A 125 -18.32 -12.25 18.69
N LYS A 126 -19.43 -11.80 18.06
CA LYS A 126 -20.75 -12.45 18.16
C LYS A 126 -20.88 -13.68 17.25
N SER A 127 -20.03 -13.76 16.24
CA SER A 127 -20.04 -14.81 15.23
C SER A 127 -18.96 -15.89 15.49
N GLY A 128 -18.18 -15.78 16.57
CA GLY A 128 -17.21 -16.77 17.06
C GLY A 128 -17.72 -17.49 18.32
N TRP A 129 -17.25 -18.65 18.79
CA TRP A 129 -16.00 -19.39 18.58
C TRP A 129 -14.76 -18.53 18.34
#